data_AF-A0A1F2QES8-F1
#
_entry.id   AF-A0A1F2QES8-F1
#
_cell.length_a   1.000
_cell.length_b   1.000
_cell.length_c   1.000
_cell.angle_alpha   90.00
_cell.angle_beta   90.00
_cell.angle_gamma   90.00
#
_symmetry.space_group_name_H-M   'P 1'
#
loop_
_entity.id
_entity.type
_entity.pdbx_description
1 polymer ?
#
loop_
_entity_poly.entity_id
_entity_poly.type
_entity_poly.pdbx_seq_one_letter_code
_entity_poly.pdbx_strand_id
1 'polypeptide(L)'
;MRRRLAPVLTLVVAVAVLTSVGCASAKATDWTGHHIDEVIKEFGSPTRVVSTPDGGKMYVWELQRSVSEPSWGSGPGAPTVSSNVRRYTATKTFWVRPDGIVASWNLHD
;
A
#
# COMPACT_ATOMS: atom_id res chain seq x y z
N MET A 1 -0.51 -60.18 4.38
CA MET A 1 -1.04 -58.81 4.57
C MET A 1 0.11 -57.80 4.47
N ARG A 2 0.22 -57.03 3.37
CA ARG A 2 1.11 -55.86 3.28
C ARG A 2 0.28 -54.71 2.72
N ARG A 3 -0.17 -53.81 3.61
CA ARG A 3 -1.04 -52.67 3.28
C ARG A 3 -0.25 -51.66 2.45
N ARG A 4 -0.69 -51.40 1.22
CA ARG A 4 -0.19 -50.36 0.32
C ARG A 4 -0.67 -48.99 0.82
N LEU A 5 -0.06 -48.46 1.89
CA LEU A 5 -0.42 -47.17 2.49
C LEU A 5 0.54 -46.02 2.13
N ALA A 6 1.59 -46.29 1.36
CA ALA A 6 2.64 -45.33 1.10
C ALA A 6 2.33 -44.18 0.11
N PRO A 7 1.52 -44.32 -0.97
CA PRO A 7 1.45 -43.26 -1.98
C PRO A 7 0.44 -42.16 -1.66
N VAL A 8 -0.52 -42.41 -0.75
CA VAL A 8 -1.60 -41.46 -0.44
C VAL A 8 -1.13 -40.37 0.53
N LEU A 9 -0.22 -40.70 1.45
CA LEU A 9 0.26 -39.75 2.46
C LEU A 9 1.11 -38.63 1.86
N THR A 10 1.89 -38.93 0.80
CA THR A 10 2.81 -37.99 0.16
C THR A 10 2.08 -36.90 -0.63
N LEU A 11 0.92 -37.22 -1.21
CA LEU A 11 0.12 -36.26 -1.99
C LEU A 11 -0.53 -35.19 -1.09
N VAL A 12 -0.97 -35.57 0.12
CA VAL A 12 -1.61 -34.64 1.06
C VAL A 12 -0.62 -33.59 1.58
N VAL A 13 0.64 -33.97 1.79
CA VAL A 13 1.70 -33.03 2.20
C VAL A 13 2.03 -32.04 1.09
N ALA A 14 2.03 -32.47 -0.18
CA ALA A 14 2.33 -31.60 -1.30
C ALA A 14 1.25 -30.53 -1.54
N VAL A 15 -0.04 -30.87 -1.40
CA VAL A 15 -1.15 -29.92 -1.58
C VAL A 15 -1.22 -28.88 -0.45
N ALA A 16 -0.83 -29.24 0.77
CA ALA A 16 -0.83 -28.34 1.92
C ALA A 16 0.22 -27.20 1.83
N VAL A 17 1.32 -27.40 1.08
CA VAL A 17 2.37 -26.39 0.91
C VAL A 17 2.01 -25.34 -0.15
N LEU A 18 1.11 -25.66 -1.09
CA LEU A 18 0.74 -24.77 -2.19
C LEU A 18 -0.35 -23.73 -1.82
N THR A 19 -1.07 -23.93 -0.72
CA THR A 19 -2.13 -23.00 -0.28
C THR A 19 -1.62 -21.84 0.57
N SER A 20 -0.32 -21.80 0.92
CA SER A 20 0.26 -20.73 1.74
C SER A 20 0.88 -19.58 0.92
N VAL A 21 0.61 -19.49 -0.38
CA VAL A 21 0.84 -18.24 -1.14
C VAL A 21 -0.28 -17.26 -0.76
N GLY A 22 -0.30 -16.89 0.52
CA GLY A 22 -1.16 -15.87 1.05
C GLY A 22 -0.88 -14.58 0.31
N CYS A 23 -1.92 -14.01 -0.28
CA CYS A 23 -1.90 -12.65 -0.79
C CYS A 23 -1.58 -11.74 0.41
N ALA A 24 -0.30 -11.41 0.60
CA ALA A 24 0.14 -10.45 1.58
C ALA A 24 -0.35 -9.09 1.08
N SER A 25 -1.58 -8.74 1.42
CA SER A 25 -2.09 -7.38 1.28
C SER A 25 -1.12 -6.50 2.07
N ALA A 26 -0.27 -5.75 1.36
CA ALA A 26 0.68 -4.85 1.97
C ALA A 26 -0.10 -3.86 2.83
N LYS A 27 -0.11 -4.08 4.15
CA LYS A 27 -0.66 -3.09 5.08
C LYS A 27 0.24 -1.87 4.96
N ALA A 28 -0.38 -0.71 4.74
CA ALA A 28 0.36 0.54 4.79
C ALA A 28 1.08 0.63 6.14
N THR A 29 2.38 0.93 6.11
CA THR A 29 3.18 1.12 7.33
C THR A 29 2.49 2.15 8.21
N ASP A 30 2.16 1.78 9.44
CA ASP A 30 1.67 2.72 10.43
C ASP A 30 2.84 3.55 10.94
N TRP A 31 2.74 4.87 10.80
CA TRP A 31 3.77 5.82 11.21
C TRP A 31 3.48 6.46 12.57
N THR A 32 2.35 6.14 13.20
CA THR A 32 1.99 6.67 14.51
C THR A 32 3.04 6.26 15.55
N GLY A 33 3.54 7.23 16.32
CA GLY A 33 4.58 7.00 17.33
C GLY A 33 6.02 7.06 16.80
N HIS A 34 6.23 7.10 15.49
CA HIS A 34 7.56 7.29 14.91
C HIS A 34 8.00 8.76 14.97
N HIS A 35 9.33 8.99 14.98
CA HIS A 35 9.86 10.34 14.83
C HIS A 35 9.73 10.80 13.38
N ILE A 36 9.42 12.08 13.16
CA ILE A 36 9.20 12.65 11.82
C ILE A 36 10.43 12.51 10.91
N ASP A 37 11.63 12.46 11.47
CA ASP A 37 12.87 12.26 10.69
C ASP A 37 12.91 10.90 9.99
N GLU A 38 12.28 9.86 10.55
CA GLU A 38 12.18 8.55 9.89
C GLU A 38 11.28 8.62 8.66
N VAL A 39 10.17 9.34 8.77
CA VAL A 39 9.24 9.61 7.67
C VAL A 39 9.93 10.41 6.57
N ILE A 40 10.67 11.46 6.93
CA ILE A 40 11.43 12.29 5.98
C ILE A 40 12.53 11.47 5.31
N LYS A 41 13.17 10.56 6.04
CA LYS A 41 14.18 9.65 5.47
C LYS A 41 13.58 8.70 4.44
N GLU A 42 12.36 8.20 4.68
CA GLU A 42 11.68 7.27 3.79
C GLU A 42 11.10 7.97 2.54
N PHE A 43 10.41 9.11 2.72
CA PHE A 43 9.67 9.77 1.64
C PHE A 43 10.38 11.00 1.06
N GLY A 44 11.52 11.39 1.62
CA GLY A 44 12.20 12.64 1.28
C GLY A 44 11.55 13.86 1.94
N SER A 45 12.01 15.05 1.53
CA SER A 45 11.52 16.31 2.08
C SER A 45 10.02 16.51 1.81
N PRO A 46 9.26 17.06 2.77
CA PRO A 46 7.86 17.39 2.58
C PRO A 46 7.68 18.49 1.52
N THR A 47 6.55 18.46 0.83
CA THR A 47 6.14 19.54 -0.08
C THR A 47 5.88 20.83 0.69
N ARG A 48 5.28 20.72 1.87
CA ARG A 48 5.03 21.86 2.78
C ARG A 48 4.94 21.43 4.23
N VAL A 49 5.21 22.37 5.13
CA VAL A 49 5.09 22.21 6.58
C VAL A 49 4.30 23.39 7.14
N VAL A 50 3.28 23.11 7.95
CA VAL A 50 2.40 24.10 8.57
C VAL A 50 2.49 23.97 10.09
N SER A 51 2.76 25.06 10.80
CA SER A 51 2.73 25.05 12.28
C SER A 51 1.29 25.05 12.78
N THR A 52 1.01 24.27 13.82
CA THR A 52 -0.32 24.22 14.45
C THR A 52 -0.34 25.07 15.74
N PRO A 53 -1.52 25.58 16.17
CA PRO A 53 -1.62 26.47 17.33
C PRO A 53 -1.14 25.88 18.67
N ASP A 54 -1.14 24.55 18.78
CA ASP A 54 -0.64 23.77 19.92
C ASP A 54 0.89 23.60 19.92
N GLY A 55 1.60 24.24 18.99
CA GLY A 55 3.06 24.14 18.84
C GLY A 55 3.52 22.91 18.05
N GLY A 56 2.59 22.07 17.59
CA GLY A 56 2.87 20.98 16.68
C GLY A 56 3.13 21.45 15.24
N LYS A 57 3.29 20.49 14.34
CA LYS A 57 3.47 20.72 12.91
C LYS A 57 2.72 19.70 12.09
N MET A 58 2.18 20.15 10.96
CA MET A 58 1.58 19.31 9.94
C MET A 58 2.51 19.25 8.73
N TYR A 59 3.00 18.07 8.39
CA TYR A 59 3.86 17.82 7.25
C TYR A 59 3.04 17.23 6.10
N VAL A 60 3.19 17.76 4.89
CA VAL A 60 2.38 17.34 3.73
C VAL A 60 3.30 16.97 2.57
N TRP A 61 3.03 15.82 1.96
CA TRP A 61 3.62 15.35 0.71
C TRP A 61 2.55 15.25 -0.36
N GLU A 62 2.77 15.90 -1.50
CA GLU A 62 1.92 15.78 -2.69
C GLU A 62 2.60 14.84 -3.69
N LEU A 63 1.93 13.74 -4.01
CA LEU A 63 2.44 12.63 -4.82
C LEU A 63 1.62 12.54 -6.11
N GLN A 64 2.25 12.78 -7.26
CA GLN A 64 1.62 12.53 -8.56
C GLN A 64 1.55 11.01 -8.80
N ARG A 65 0.34 10.47 -8.97
CA ARG A 65 0.09 9.06 -9.24
C ARG A 65 -0.57 8.89 -10.59
N SER A 66 -0.24 7.80 -11.27
CA SER A 66 -0.91 7.36 -12.49
C SER A 66 -1.29 5.90 -12.37
N VAL A 67 -2.57 5.59 -12.57
CA VAL A 67 -3.08 4.22 -12.59
C VAL A 67 -3.53 3.91 -14.01
N SER A 68 -3.01 2.82 -14.56
CA SER A 68 -3.44 2.26 -15.84
C SER A 68 -4.57 1.28 -15.59
N GLU A 69 -5.78 1.62 -16.01
CA GLU A 69 -6.95 0.75 -15.91
C GLU A 69 -7.25 0.16 -17.29
N PRO A 70 -7.42 -1.17 -17.41
CA PRO A 70 -7.85 -1.78 -18.66
C PRO A 70 -9.28 -1.34 -18.97
N SER A 71 -9.50 -0.77 -20.14
CA SER A 71 -10.83 -0.45 -20.64
C SER A 71 -11.25 -1.44 -21.70
N TRP A 72 -12.44 -2.00 -21.54
CA TRP A 72 -13.04 -2.91 -22.50
C TRP A 72 -13.88 -2.12 -23.49
N GLY A 73 -13.66 -2.32 -24.79
CA GLY A 73 -14.48 -1.71 -25.83
C GLY A 73 -15.92 -2.22 -25.78
N SER A 74 -16.88 -1.32 -25.55
CA SER A 74 -18.31 -1.63 -25.54
C SER A 74 -18.89 -1.47 -26.96
N GLY A 75 -18.72 -2.46 -27.84
CA GLY A 75 -19.29 -2.38 -29.19
C GLY A 75 -19.31 -3.73 -29.94
N PRO A 76 -20.22 -3.94 -30.91
CA PRO A 76 -20.30 -5.21 -31.64
C PRO A 76 -19.02 -5.44 -32.47
N GLY A 77 -18.22 -6.44 -32.09
CA GLY A 77 -16.97 -6.84 -32.77
C GLY A 77 -15.64 -6.49 -32.09
N ALA A 78 -15.64 -5.94 -30.88
CA ALA A 78 -14.40 -5.49 -30.22
C ALA A 78 -13.76 -6.56 -29.30
N PRO A 79 -12.48 -6.88 -29.50
CA PRO A 79 -11.57 -6.99 -28.36
C PRO A 79 -10.49 -5.92 -28.48
N THR A 80 -10.85 -4.65 -28.37
CA THR A 80 -9.86 -3.59 -28.17
C THR A 80 -9.62 -3.45 -26.69
N VAL A 81 -8.49 -3.98 -26.20
CA VAL A 81 -7.97 -3.68 -24.86
C VAL A 81 -7.14 -2.42 -24.99
N SER A 82 -7.72 -1.27 -24.65
CA SER A 82 -6.95 -0.03 -24.46
C SER A 82 -6.66 0.18 -22.97
N SER A 83 -5.51 0.76 -22.66
CA SER A 83 -5.20 1.23 -21.32
C SER A 83 -5.65 2.68 -21.18
N ASN A 84 -6.59 2.97 -20.28
CA ASN A 84 -6.84 4.34 -19.85
C ASN A 84 -5.87 4.66 -18.72
N VAL A 85 -5.17 5.79 -18.81
CA VAL A 85 -4.27 6.27 -17.75
C VAL A 85 -4.99 7.36 -16.98
N ARG A 86 -5.43 7.07 -15.76
CA ARG A 86 -5.96 8.08 -14.84
C ARG A 86 -4.80 8.66 -14.04
N ARG A 87 -4.64 9.99 -14.09
CA ARG A 87 -3.69 10.72 -13.25
C ARG A 87 -4.44 11.39 -12.12
N TYR A 88 -3.91 11.28 -10.90
CA TYR A 88 -4.46 11.93 -9.72
C TYR A 88 -3.33 12.30 -8.75
N THR A 89 -3.63 13.20 -7.81
CA THR A 89 -2.66 13.66 -6.82
C THR A 89 -3.01 13.06 -5.47
N ALA A 90 -2.19 12.14 -5.00
CA ALA A 90 -2.30 11.61 -3.66
C ALA A 90 -1.60 12.55 -2.67
N THR A 91 -2.25 12.92 -1.58
CA THR A 91 -1.70 13.75 -0.51
C THR A 91 -1.48 12.91 0.74
N LYS A 92 -0.25 12.83 1.22
CA LYS A 92 0.07 12.23 2.51
C LYS A 92 0.32 13.32 3.55
N THR A 93 -0.38 13.25 4.67
CA THR A 93 -0.28 14.25 5.74
C THR A 93 0.07 13.59 7.07
N PHE A 94 0.95 14.22 7.83
CA PHE A 94 1.37 13.79 9.17
C PHE A 94 1.21 14.91 10.16
N TRP A 95 0.54 14.63 11.28
CA TRP A 95 0.38 15.54 12.40
C TRP A 95 1.41 15.16 13.45
N VAL A 96 2.31 16.09 13.75
CA VAL A 96 3.50 15.86 14.56
C VAL A 96 3.41 16.75 15.79
N ARG A 97 3.59 16.13 16.94
CA ARG A 97 3.63 16.83 18.23
C ARG A 97 4.91 17.70 18.34
N PRO A 98 4.96 18.63 19.29
CA PRO A 98 6.17 19.46 19.50
C PRO A 98 7.46 18.65 19.77
N ASP A 99 7.33 17.41 20.25
CA ASP A 99 8.44 16.48 20.50
C ASP A 99 8.96 15.77 19.24
N GLY A 100 8.40 16.07 18.06
CA GLY A 100 8.79 15.46 16.79
C GLY A 100 8.16 14.10 16.51
N ILE A 101 7.27 13.61 17.38
CA ILE A 101 6.60 12.32 17.22
C ILE A 101 5.28 12.48 16.44
N VAL A 102 5.07 11.61 15.46
CA VAL A 102 3.83 11.52 14.69
C VAL A 102 2.68 11.09 15.61
N ALA A 103 1.69 11.96 15.76
CA ALA A 103 0.46 11.72 16.52
C ALA A 103 -0.57 10.96 15.68
N SER A 104 -0.67 11.32 14.41
CA SER A 104 -1.56 10.69 13.44
C SER A 104 -1.09 11.00 12.03
N TRP A 105 -1.56 10.21 11.08
CA TRP A 105 -1.27 10.43 9.67
C TRP A 105 -2.44 9.96 8.80
N ASN A 106 -2.51 10.48 7.59
CA ASN A 106 -3.56 10.16 6.64
C ASN A 106 -3.05 10.22 5.20
N LEU A 107 -3.67 9.43 4.33
CA LEU A 107 -3.46 9.45 2.89
C LEU A 107 -4.80 9.79 2.22
N HIS A 108 -4.80 10.82 1.38
CA HIS A 108 -5.94 11.21 0.53
C HIS A 108 -5.55 10.97 -0.93
N ASP A 109 -6.43 10.41 -1.74
CA ASP A 109 -6.24 10.15 -3.18
C ASP A 109 -7.22 10.96 -4.04
#